data_AF-A0A535EAB9-F1
#
_entry.id   AF-A0A535EAB9-F1
#
_cell.length_a   1.000
_cell.length_b   1.000
_cell.length_c   1.000
_cell.angle_alpha   90.00
_cell.angle_beta   90.00
_cell.angle_gamma   90.00
#
_symmetry.space_group_name_H-M   'P 1'
#
loop_
_entity.id
_entity.type
_entity.pdbx_description
1 polymer ?
#
loop_
_entity_poly.entity_id
_entity_poly.type
_entity_poly.pdbx_seq_one_letter_code
_entity_poly.pdbx_strand_id
1 'polypeptide(L)'
;MWGDWAALYAESDRLMSSRFPGFLRGFARASGLPPNNRDTAPDVWPALQSDLERHPPRLIVDTSTDDWSDFGPYPMSDYPVLANLVASSYHPVATIDGVVIYARNT
;
A
#
# COMPACT_ATOMS: atom_id res chain seq x y z
N MET A 1 4.47 -0.67 2.55
CA MET A 1 3.25 -1.28 3.11
C MET A 1 2.06 -0.52 2.54
N TRP A 2 1.07 -1.25 2.03
CA TRP A 2 -0.22 -0.76 1.57
C TRP A 2 -1.24 -1.06 2.67
N GLY A 3 -1.59 -0.03 3.45
CA GLY A 3 -2.24 -0.19 4.76
C GLY A 3 -1.95 0.96 5.70
N ASP A 4 -2.39 0.84 6.94
CA ASP A 4 -2.24 1.88 7.97
C ASP A 4 -1.60 1.36 9.26
N TRP A 5 -0.45 0.70 9.11
CA TRP A 5 0.33 0.19 10.24
C TRP A 5 1.79 0.66 10.17
N ALA A 6 2.01 1.94 10.45
CA ALA A 6 3.36 2.53 10.41
C ALA A 6 4.36 1.86 11.39
N ALA A 7 3.86 1.28 12.50
CA ALA A 7 4.70 0.57 13.46
C ALA A 7 5.42 -0.65 12.85
N LEU A 8 4.92 -1.24 11.76
CA LEU A 8 5.61 -2.29 11.01
C LEU A 8 7.05 -1.88 10.62
N TYR A 9 7.28 -0.61 10.28
CA TYR A 9 8.62 -0.16 9.91
C TYR A 9 9.58 -0.10 11.11
N ALA A 10 9.09 0.30 12.28
CA ALA A 10 9.88 0.32 13.51
C ALA A 10 10.19 -1.11 14.00
N GLU A 11 9.20 -2.00 13.93
CA GLU A 11 9.33 -3.39 14.40
C GLU A 11 10.17 -4.26 13.48
N SER A 12 10.19 -3.97 12.17
CA SER A 12 10.94 -4.74 11.19
C SER A 12 12.36 -4.23 10.93
N ASP A 13 12.75 -3.09 11.50
CA ASP A 13 13.99 -2.38 11.20
C ASP A 13 14.18 -2.17 9.68
N ARG A 14 13.11 -1.77 9.00
CA ARG A 14 13.10 -1.53 7.54
C ARG A 14 12.75 -0.10 7.19
N LEU A 15 13.46 0.41 6.19
CA LEU A 15 13.16 1.71 5.59
C LEU A 15 11.92 1.66 4.72
N MET A 16 11.22 2.79 4.69
CA MET A 16 10.10 3.03 3.78
C MET A 16 10.62 3.27 2.37
N SER A 17 9.89 2.76 1.37
CA SER A 17 10.17 3.02 -0.06
C SER A 17 9.48 4.27 -0.59
N SER A 18 8.61 4.91 0.20
CA SER A 18 7.95 6.17 -0.15
C SER A 18 7.94 7.13 1.03
N ARG A 19 7.63 8.39 0.75
CA ARG A 19 7.44 9.45 1.76
C ARG A 19 6.16 9.28 2.60
N PHE A 20 5.35 8.24 2.32
CA PHE A 20 4.07 7.99 2.99
C PHE A 20 4.23 6.80 3.94
N PRO A 21 4.24 7.02 5.27
CA PRO A 21 4.49 5.96 6.27
C PRO A 21 3.32 5.00 6.48
N GLY A 22 2.20 5.25 5.83
CA GLY A 22 0.98 4.46 5.90
C GLY A 22 0.05 4.93 4.79
N PHE A 23 -1.24 4.67 4.96
CA PHE A 23 -2.24 4.96 3.96
C PHE A 23 -2.19 6.43 3.55
N LEU A 24 -2.44 6.66 2.26
CA LEU A 24 -2.24 7.96 1.65
C LEU A 24 -3.12 8.99 2.34
N ARG A 25 -2.49 10.05 2.85
CA ARG A 25 -3.17 11.15 3.56
C ARG A 25 -4.36 11.65 2.72
N GLY A 26 -5.56 11.64 3.30
CA GLY A 26 -6.76 12.23 2.68
C GLY A 26 -8.03 11.38 2.76
N PHE A 27 -7.92 10.07 2.92
CA PHE A 27 -9.10 9.22 3.05
C PHE A 27 -9.79 9.36 4.42
N ALA A 28 -11.11 9.55 4.41
CA ALA A 28 -11.93 9.58 5.61
C ALA A 28 -12.14 8.16 6.19
N ARG A 29 -11.05 7.55 6.70
CA ARG A 29 -11.16 6.33 7.50
C ARG A 29 -12.07 6.61 8.70
N ALA A 30 -12.93 5.65 9.06
CA ALA A 30 -13.94 5.74 10.12
C ALA A 30 -15.16 6.66 9.86
N SER A 31 -15.36 7.18 8.64
CA SER A 31 -16.62 7.89 8.30
C SER A 31 -17.83 6.98 8.12
N GLY A 32 -17.60 5.65 8.00
CA GLY A 32 -18.64 4.69 7.59
C GLY A 32 -19.10 4.86 6.14
N LEU A 33 -18.50 5.79 5.40
CA LEU A 33 -18.77 6.02 3.99
C LEU A 33 -17.89 5.09 3.13
N PRO A 34 -18.39 4.66 1.95
CA PRO A 34 -17.57 3.96 0.99
C PRO A 34 -16.31 4.77 0.66
N PRO A 35 -15.15 4.13 0.47
CA PRO A 35 -13.95 4.79 -0.01
C PRO A 35 -14.29 5.57 -1.28
N ASN A 36 -14.08 6.87 -1.26
CA ASN A 36 -14.06 7.63 -2.48
C ASN A 36 -12.59 7.71 -2.90
N ASN A 37 -12.18 6.93 -3.90
CA ASN A 37 -10.81 6.93 -4.44
C ASN A 37 -10.30 8.33 -4.87
N ARG A 38 -11.20 9.33 -4.92
CA ARG A 38 -10.93 10.75 -5.14
C ARG A 38 -10.46 11.52 -3.89
N ASP A 39 -10.42 10.88 -2.72
CA ASP A 39 -10.09 11.55 -1.44
C ASP A 39 -8.58 11.73 -1.23
N THR A 40 -7.75 11.30 -2.16
CA THR A 40 -6.34 11.70 -2.21
C THR A 40 -6.19 12.97 -3.02
N ALA A 41 -5.45 13.93 -2.47
CA ALA A 41 -5.11 15.13 -3.22
C ALA A 41 -4.40 14.74 -4.54
N PRO A 42 -4.66 15.43 -5.67
CA PRO A 42 -4.17 15.02 -6.99
C PRO A 42 -2.65 14.84 -7.10
N ASP A 43 -1.88 15.49 -6.22
CA ASP A 43 -0.42 15.45 -6.13
C ASP A 43 0.12 14.19 -5.43
N VAL A 44 -0.71 13.47 -4.68
CA VAL A 44 -0.30 12.29 -3.91
C VAL A 44 0.09 11.13 -4.81
N TRP A 45 -0.68 10.85 -5.87
CA TRP A 45 -0.41 9.74 -6.78
C TRP A 45 0.88 9.92 -7.59
N PRO A 46 1.13 11.07 -8.24
CA PRO A 46 2.41 11.32 -8.90
C PRO A 46 3.59 11.24 -7.93
N ALA A 47 3.43 11.73 -6.69
CA ALA A 47 4.49 11.64 -5.69
C ALA A 47 4.79 10.20 -5.28
N LEU A 48 3.76 9.38 -5.05
CA LEU A 48 3.92 7.96 -4.74
C LEU A 48 4.59 7.22 -5.91
N GLN A 49 4.14 7.45 -7.14
CA GLN A 49 4.72 6.84 -8.33
C GLN A 49 6.22 7.19 -8.43
N SER A 50 6.56 8.47 -8.30
CA SER A 50 7.95 8.93 -8.36
C SER A 50 8.83 8.29 -7.29
N ASP A 51 8.31 8.09 -6.08
CA ASP A 51 9.04 7.42 -5.00
C ASP A 51 9.28 5.94 -5.32
N LEU A 52 8.25 5.22 -5.81
CA LEU A 52 8.34 3.79 -6.15
C LEU A 52 9.24 3.53 -7.36
N GLU A 53 9.28 4.44 -8.33
CA GLU A 53 10.20 4.37 -9.47
C GLU A 53 11.65 4.60 -9.04
N ARG A 54 11.89 5.53 -8.11
CA ARG A 54 13.23 5.87 -7.61
C ARG A 54 13.77 4.83 -6.62
N HIS A 55 12.92 4.28 -5.78
CA HIS A 55 13.27 3.33 -4.72
C HIS A 55 12.29 2.15 -4.71
N PRO A 56 12.34 1.26 -5.73
CA PRO A 56 11.40 0.14 -5.84
C PRO A 56 11.47 -0.75 -4.59
N PRO A 57 10.33 -0.99 -3.91
CA PRO A 57 10.30 -1.83 -2.72
C PRO A 57 10.86 -3.23 -2.98
N ARG A 58 11.59 -3.77 -2.00
CA ARG A 58 11.92 -5.21 -2.02
C ARG A 58 10.70 -6.06 -1.71
N LEU A 59 9.83 -5.56 -0.83
CA LEU A 59 8.60 -6.20 -0.39
C LEU A 59 7.47 -5.19 -0.38
N ILE A 60 6.29 -5.64 -0.82
CA ILE A 60 5.03 -4.93 -0.63
C ILE A 60 4.18 -5.80 0.29
N VAL A 61 3.70 -5.21 1.37
CA VAL A 61 2.78 -5.85 2.33
C VAL A 61 1.41 -5.22 2.10
N ASP A 62 0.43 -6.00 1.68
CA ASP A 62 -0.95 -5.57 1.45
C ASP A 62 -1.83 -6.05 2.59
N THR A 63 -2.24 -5.11 3.43
CA THR A 63 -3.07 -5.40 4.61
C THR A 63 -4.58 -5.32 4.30
N SER A 64 -4.95 -4.90 3.08
CA SER A 64 -6.36 -4.82 2.67
C SER A 64 -6.96 -6.21 2.43
N THR A 65 -6.14 -7.23 2.24
CA THR A 65 -6.59 -8.60 1.97
C THR A 65 -7.16 -9.31 3.20
N ASP A 66 -6.89 -8.82 4.41
CA ASP A 66 -7.42 -9.36 5.69
C ASP A 66 -8.25 -8.33 6.49
N ASP A 67 -8.56 -7.16 5.90
CA ASP A 67 -9.17 -6.05 6.62
C ASP A 67 -8.41 -5.60 7.89
N TRP A 68 -7.10 -5.80 7.89
CA TRP A 68 -6.28 -5.49 9.06
C TRP A 68 -6.32 -3.99 9.35
N SER A 69 -6.65 -3.65 10.60
CA SER A 69 -6.84 -2.28 11.07
C SER A 69 -7.94 -1.52 10.30
N ASP A 70 -9.01 -2.19 9.84
CA ASP A 70 -10.12 -1.63 9.05
C ASP A 70 -9.72 -1.20 7.63
N PHE A 71 -8.78 -1.93 7.01
CA PHE A 71 -8.19 -1.57 5.72
C PHE A 71 -8.73 -2.32 4.50
N GLY A 72 -9.64 -3.27 4.71
CA GLY A 72 -10.30 -4.09 3.71
C GLY A 72 -11.10 -3.32 2.67
N PRO A 73 -11.74 -2.19 3.02
CA PRO A 73 -12.38 -1.32 2.03
C PRO A 73 -11.42 -0.69 1.01
N TYR A 74 -10.09 -0.79 1.17
CA TYR A 74 -9.11 -0.14 0.31
C TYR A 74 -8.23 -1.13 -0.46
N PRO A 75 -8.82 -2.03 -1.28
CA PRO A 75 -8.05 -3.04 -1.99
C PRO A 75 -7.07 -2.39 -2.97
N MET A 76 -5.87 -2.95 -3.09
CA MET A 76 -4.86 -2.43 -4.03
C MET A 76 -5.38 -2.31 -5.47
N SER A 77 -6.34 -3.15 -5.87
CA SER A 77 -6.98 -3.14 -7.19
C SER A 77 -7.67 -1.83 -7.56
N ASP A 78 -8.10 -1.05 -6.58
CA ASP A 78 -8.80 0.22 -6.80
C ASP A 78 -7.81 1.37 -7.14
N TYR A 79 -6.52 1.05 -7.17
CA TYR A 79 -5.41 1.99 -7.36
C TYR A 79 -4.55 1.57 -8.55
N PRO A 80 -4.93 1.97 -9.78
CA PRO A 80 -4.33 1.46 -11.01
C PRO A 80 -2.81 1.59 -11.07
N VAL A 81 -2.23 2.68 -10.54
CA VAL A 81 -0.77 2.87 -10.53
C VAL A 81 -0.06 1.79 -9.72
N LEU A 82 -0.56 1.50 -8.52
CA LEU A 82 0.03 0.48 -7.64
C LEU A 82 -0.29 -0.93 -8.14
N ALA A 83 -1.54 -1.17 -8.56
CA ALA A 83 -1.96 -2.45 -9.13
C ALA A 83 -1.13 -2.85 -10.35
N ASN A 84 -0.88 -1.90 -11.28
CA ASN A 84 -0.05 -2.14 -12.46
C ASN A 84 1.42 -2.38 -12.11
N LEU A 85 1.96 -1.67 -11.12
CA LEU A 85 3.33 -1.91 -10.63
C LEU A 85 3.46 -3.34 -10.10
N VAL A 86 2.55 -3.76 -9.23
CA VAL A 86 2.59 -5.11 -8.63
C VAL A 86 2.40 -6.17 -9.70
N ALA A 87 1.40 -6.03 -10.58
CA ALA A 87 1.14 -7.00 -11.63
C ALA A 87 2.29 -7.15 -12.64
N SER A 88 3.04 -6.08 -12.91
CA SER A 88 4.14 -6.11 -13.90
C SER A 88 5.47 -6.55 -13.31
N SER A 89 5.74 -6.24 -12.04
CA SER A 89 7.09 -6.26 -11.48
C SER A 89 7.21 -7.05 -10.18
N TYR A 90 6.12 -7.61 -9.66
CA TYR A 90 6.10 -8.35 -8.40
C TYR A 90 5.30 -9.65 -8.53
N HIS A 91 5.51 -10.56 -7.58
CA HIS A 91 4.73 -11.79 -7.42
C HIS A 91 4.44 -12.04 -5.93
N PRO A 92 3.30 -12.67 -5.59
CA PRO A 92 3.01 -13.05 -4.21
C PRO A 92 4.03 -14.09 -3.74
N VAL A 93 4.56 -13.92 -2.53
CA VAL A 93 5.54 -14.82 -1.91
C VAL A 93 5.06 -15.43 -0.59
N ALA A 94 4.09 -14.81 0.07
CA ALA A 94 3.50 -15.33 1.29
C ALA A 94 2.11 -14.73 1.52
N THR A 95 1.30 -15.46 2.27
CA THR A 95 0.10 -14.95 2.94
C THR A 95 0.26 -15.28 4.43
N ILE A 96 0.22 -14.26 5.29
CA ILE A 96 0.35 -14.41 6.75
C ILE A 96 -0.88 -13.77 7.35
N ASP A 97 -1.70 -14.52 8.06
CA ASP A 97 -2.95 -14.03 8.67
C ASP A 97 -3.76 -13.19 7.67
N GLY A 98 -4.00 -13.74 6.47
CA GLY A 98 -4.72 -13.08 5.37
C GLY A 98 -3.99 -11.94 4.67
N VAL A 99 -2.94 -11.36 5.25
CA VAL A 99 -2.10 -10.30 4.66
C VAL A 99 -1.23 -10.88 3.56
N VAL A 100 -1.29 -10.32 2.35
CA VAL A 100 -0.48 -10.79 1.22
C VAL A 100 0.84 -10.01 1.14
N ILE A 101 1.94 -10.74 0.97
CA ILE A 101 3.27 -10.20 0.77
C ILE A 101 3.72 -10.47 -0.66
N TYR A 102 4.15 -9.43 -1.35
CA TYR A 102 4.69 -9.49 -2.71
C TYR A 102 6.19 -9.19 -2.70
N ALA A 103 6.97 -9.92 -3.50
CA ALA A 103 8.37 -9.65 -3.75
C ALA A 103 8.60 -9.27 -5.22
N ARG A 104 9.67 -8.54 -5.48
CA ARG A 104 10.03 -8.11 -6.84
C ARG A 104 10.41 -9.32 -7.70
N ASN A 105 10.02 -9.30 -8.97
CA ASN A 105 10.45 -10.26 -9.97
C ASN A 105 11.97 -10.13 -10.16
N THR A 106 12.68 -11.25 -10.09
CA THR A 106 14.13 -11.36 -10.34
C THR A 106 14.41 -11.65 -11.79
#